data_AF-H1VXM1-F1
#
_entry.id   AF-H1VXM1-F1
#
_cell.length_a   1.000
_cell.length_b   1.000
_cell.length_c   1.000
_cell.angle_alpha   90.00
_cell.angle_beta   90.00
_cell.angle_gamma   90.00
#
_symmetry.space_group_name_H-M   'P 1'
#
loop_
_entity.id
_entity.type
_entity.pdbx_description
1 polymer ?
#
loop_
_entity_poly.entity_id
_entity_poly.type
_entity_poly.pdbx_seq_one_letter_code
_entity_poly.pdbx_strand_id
1 'polypeptide(L)' 'MSSQETQLPTILFTPGAWHRPWVFDLVREDLAGRGYPTAAAALGGDGRADAD' A
#
# COMPACT_ATOMS: atom_id res chain seq x y z
N MET A 1 13.53 -28.95 -14.89
CA MET A 1 13.51 -27.54 -15.35
C MET A 1 12.67 -26.79 -14.34
N SER A 2 13.32 -26.08 -13.40
CA SER A 2 12.60 -25.34 -12.36
C SER A 2 11.90 -24.15 -13.01
N SER A 3 10.58 -24.18 -13.09
CA SER A 3 9.77 -23.02 -13.43
C SER A 3 9.98 -21.98 -12.32
N GLN A 4 10.81 -20.98 -12.56
CA GLN A 4 10.79 -19.78 -11.72
C GLN A 4 9.42 -19.14 -11.97
N GLU A 5 8.49 -19.29 -11.02
CA GLU A 5 7.27 -18.49 -11.05
C GLU A 5 7.67 -17.02 -11.10
N THR A 6 7.23 -16.31 -12.14
CA THR A 6 7.51 -14.87 -12.26
C THR A 6 6.65 -14.16 -11.23
N GLN A 7 7.16 -14.03 -10.01
CA GLN A 7 6.46 -13.31 -8.95
C GLN A 7 6.39 -11.83 -9.30
N LEU A 8 5.17 -11.28 -9.32
CA LEU A 8 4.94 -9.86 -9.56
C LEU A 8 5.57 -9.00 -8.45
N PRO A 9 6.06 -7.79 -8.78
CA PRO A 9 6.70 -6.91 -7.80
C PRO A 9 5.70 -6.37 -6.79
N THR A 10 6.18 -6.13 -5.57
CA THR A 10 5.40 -5.42 -4.55
C THR A 10 5.34 -3.93 -4.87
N ILE A 11 4.13 -3.37 -4.90
CA ILE A 11 3.91 -1.92 -5.05
C ILE A 11 3.80 -1.30 -3.66
N LEU A 12 4.70 -0.36 -3.35
CA LEU A 12 4.71 0.40 -2.10
C LEU A 12 4.07 1.78 -2.31
N PHE A 13 3.07 2.09 -1.50
CA PHE A 13 2.40 3.38 -1.48
C PHE A 13 2.88 4.24 -0.31
N THR A 14 3.15 5.52 -0.60
CA THR A 14 3.47 6.53 0.40
C THR A 14 2.41 7.63 0.34
N PRO A 15 1.61 7.84 1.40
CA PRO A 15 0.58 8.87 1.38
C PRO A 15 1.19 10.27 1.36
N GLY A 16 0.47 11.21 0.76
CA GLY A 16 0.77 12.64 0.90
C GLY A 16 0.40 13.15 2.29
N ALA A 17 0.79 14.39 2.61
CA ALA A 17 0.45 15.01 3.88
C ALA A 17 -1.07 14.94 4.18
N TRP A 18 -1.41 14.78 5.46
CA TRP A 18 -2.78 14.64 6.00
C TRP A 18 -3.58 13.42 5.52
N HIS A 19 -2.95 12.52 4.76
CA HIS A 19 -3.57 11.28 4.31
C HIS A 19 -2.96 10.08 5.02
N ARG A 20 -3.80 9.09 5.32
CA ARG A 20 -3.39 7.80 5.87
C ARG A 20 -3.48 6.73 4.77
N PRO A 21 -2.95 5.52 4.99
CA PRO A 21 -2.97 4.43 4.00
C PRO A 21 -4.31 4.14 3.31
N TRP A 22 -5.44 4.48 3.95
CA TRP A 22 -6.79 4.30 3.40
C TRP A 22 -7.02 5.00 2.05
N VAL A 23 -6.25 6.05 1.70
CA VAL A 23 -6.39 6.69 0.38
C VAL A 23 -6.11 5.76 -0.79
N PHE A 24 -5.41 4.66 -0.53
CA PHE A 24 -5.00 3.71 -1.56
C PHE A 24 -5.93 2.50 -1.68
N ASP A 25 -6.97 2.38 -0.84
CA ASP A 25 -7.76 1.13 -0.73
C ASP A 25 -8.33 0.67 -2.09
N LEU A 26 -8.93 1.58 -2.86
CA LEU A 26 -9.48 1.26 -4.19
C LEU A 26 -8.42 0.78 -5.19
N VAL A 27 -7.25 1.41 -5.21
CA VAL A 27 -6.16 1.04 -6.13
C VAL A 27 -5.52 -0.28 -5.70
N ARG A 28 -5.42 -0.51 -4.37
CA ARG A 28 -4.89 -1.75 -3.82
C ARG A 28 -5.81 -2.93 -4.11
N GLU A 29 -7.13 -2.73 -4.08
CA GLU A 29 -8.11 -3.75 -4.47
C GLU A 29 -7.98 -4.11 -5.96
N ASP A 30 -7.92 -3.13 -6.86
CA ASP A 30 -7.71 -3.39 -8.30
C ASP A 30 -6.39 -4.12 -8.58
N LEU A 31 -5.30 -3.71 -7.93
CA LEU A 31 -3.99 -4.34 -8.07
C LEU A 31 -3.96 -5.77 -7.50
N ALA A 32 -4.65 -6.02 -6.39
CA ALA A 32 -4.81 -7.36 -5.85
C ALA A 32 -5.56 -8.27 -6.84
N GLY A 33 -6.60 -7.76 -7.50
CA GLY A 33 -7.31 -8.47 -8.57
C GLY A 33 -6.42 -8.82 -9.78
N ARG A 34 -5.30 -8.10 -9.96
CA ARG A 34 -4.28 -8.35 -11.00
C ARG A 34 -3.08 -9.17 -10.50
N GLY A 35 -3.09 -9.60 -9.23
CA GLY A 35 -2.03 -10.40 -8.62
C GLY A 35 -0.82 -9.59 -8.12
N TYR A 36 -0.90 -8.26 -8.09
CA TYR A 36 0.18 -7.44 -7.52
C TYR A 36 0.09 -7.40 -5.99
N PRO A 37 1.12 -7.83 -5.26
CA PRO A 37 1.20 -7.58 -3.83
C PRO A 37 1.35 -6.07 -3.56
N THR A 38 0.68 -5.55 -2.53
CA THR A 38 0.74 -4.12 -2.18
C THR A 38 1.06 -3.88 -0.71
N ALA A 39 1.82 -2.81 -0.44
CA ALA A 39 2.11 -2.31 0.89
C ALA A 39 1.87 -0.80 0.95
N ALA A 40 1.52 -0.25 2.12
CA ALA A 40 1.34 1.18 2.30
C ALA A 40 2.01 1.64 3.59
N ALA A 41 2.77 2.74 3.52
CA ALA A 41 3.43 3.34 4.67
C ALA A 41 2.46 4.21 5.47
N ALA A 42 2.49 4.11 6.80
CA ALA A 42 1.88 5.09 7.69
C ALA A 42 2.95 6.12 8.07
N LEU A 43 2.71 7.40 7.78
CA LEU A 43 3.64 8.48 8.11
C LEU A 43 3.28 9.09 9.47
N GLY A 44 4.26 9.22 10.35
CA GLY A 44 4.10 9.94 11.62
C GLY A 44 4.00 11.44 11.33
N GLY A 45 2.78 11.97 11.29
CA GLY A 45 2.56 13.39 10.99
C GLY A 45 1.13 13.79 10.63
N ASP A 46 0.15 12.88 10.72
CA ASP A 46 -1.24 13.10 10.26
C ASP A 46 -2.05 14.12 11.07
N GLY A 47 -1.41 14.93 11.91
CA GLY A 47 -2.04 15.99 12.70
C GLY A 47 -3.02 15.52 13.78
N ARG A 48 -3.26 14.21 13.89
CA ARG A 48 -3.93 13.62 15.05
C ARG A 48 -2.85 13.21 16.03
N ALA A 49 -2.42 14.17 16.85
CA ALA A 49 -1.92 13.83 18.17
C ALA A 49 -3.01 12.97 18.82
N ASP A 50 -2.60 11.86 19.40
CA ASP A 50 -3.46 11.01 20.21
C ASP A 50 -4.23 11.91 21.18
N ALA A 51 -5.55 12.01 21.00
CA ALA A 51 -6.42 12.62 21.98
C ALA A 51 -6.63 11.56 23.06
N ASP A 52 -5.74 11.56 24.04
CA ASP A 52 -5.97 10.99 25.37
C ASP A 52 -6.91 11.94 26.15
#